data_AF-A0AAN4YC99-F1
#
_entry.id   AF-A0AAN4YC99-F1
#
_cell.length_a   1.000
_cell.length_b   1.000
_cell.length_c   1.000
_cell.angle_alpha   90.00
_cell.angle_beta   90.00
_cell.angle_gamma   90.00
#
_symmetry.space_group_name_H-M   'P 1'
#
loop_
_entity.id
_entity.type
_entity.pdbx_description
1 polymer ?
#
loop_
_entity_poly.entity_id
_entity_poly.type
_entity_poly.pdbx_seq_one_letter_code
_entity_poly.pdbx_strand_id
1 'polypeptide(L)'
;MDPTSFPEPEKVRLDRDMDLYAHFGFGPHQCLGIGLCKLALTTMLKVIGRLDNLRRAPGPQGQLKKLSGPGGIAKYMNPNQSGFSPFPTSMKIQWDGELPQVER
;
A
#
# COMPACT_ATOMS: atom_id res chain seq x y z
N MET A 1 9.49 9.69 6.37
CA MET A 1 8.85 10.86 7.00
C MET A 1 9.86 11.91 7.47
N ASP A 2 11.17 11.63 7.44
CA ASP A 2 12.19 12.65 7.70
C ASP A 2 12.20 13.70 6.57
N PRO A 3 11.89 14.98 6.86
CA PRO A 3 11.86 16.04 5.85
C PRO A 3 13.25 16.41 5.32
N THR A 4 14.32 16.06 6.04
CA THR A 4 15.71 16.31 5.60
C THR A 4 16.06 15.42 4.40
N SER A 5 15.69 14.14 4.48
CA SER A 5 15.90 13.18 3.41
C SER A 5 14.81 13.23 2.34
N PHE A 6 13.58 13.61 2.71
CA PHE A 6 12.42 13.63 1.82
C PHE A 6 11.70 14.98 1.89
N PRO A 7 11.97 15.92 0.96
CA PRO A 7 11.15 17.12 0.83
C PRO A 7 9.66 16.77 0.66
N GLU A 8 8.81 17.49 1.40
CA GLU A 8 7.34 17.28 1.44
C GLU A 8 6.95 15.82 1.76
N PRO A 9 7.44 15.25 2.88
CA PRO A 9 7.34 13.80 3.13
C PRO A 9 5.90 13.27 3.24
N GLU A 10 4.94 14.15 3.51
CA GLU A 10 3.50 13.85 3.55
C GLU A 10 2.82 13.77 2.17
N LYS A 11 3.47 14.28 1.11
CA LYS A 11 2.94 14.21 -0.25
C LYS A 11 3.39 12.95 -0.97
N VAL A 12 2.50 12.36 -1.76
CA VAL A 12 2.84 11.26 -2.67
C VAL A 12 3.48 11.86 -3.92
N ARG A 13 4.74 11.52 -4.19
CA ARG A 13 5.51 11.94 -5.37
C ARG A 13 6.05 10.71 -6.08
N LEU A 14 5.87 10.66 -7.39
CA LEU A 14 6.26 9.51 -8.24
C LEU A 14 7.65 9.68 -8.86
N ASP A 15 8.27 10.84 -8.66
CA ASP A 15 9.56 11.25 -9.22
C ASP A 15 10.69 11.26 -8.17
N ARG A 16 10.43 10.71 -6.97
CA ARG A 16 11.46 10.60 -5.93
C ARG A 16 12.48 9.54 -6.29
N ASP A 17 13.73 9.82 -5.94
CA ASP A 17 14.79 8.83 -6.00
C ASP A 17 14.44 7.65 -5.07
N MET A 18 14.44 6.46 -5.67
CA MET A 18 14.09 5.21 -4.99
C MET A 18 15.16 4.76 -4.00
N ASP A 19 16.40 5.21 -4.17
CA ASP A 19 17.52 4.80 -3.31
C ASP A 19 17.48 5.46 -1.92
N LEU A 20 16.66 6.51 -1.76
CA LEU A 20 16.41 7.15 -0.47
C LEU A 20 15.58 6.28 0.50
N TYR A 21 14.86 5.28 -0.01
CA TYR A 21 13.88 4.53 0.78
C TYR A 21 14.48 3.34 1.53
N ALA A 22 14.50 3.41 2.85
CA ALA A 22 14.96 2.34 3.73
C ALA A 22 13.89 1.28 4.10
N HIS A 23 12.79 1.15 3.34
CA HIS A 23 11.68 0.24 3.67
C HIS A 23 12.09 -1.23 3.79
N PHE A 24 13.14 -1.62 3.05
CA PHE A 24 13.69 -2.97 3.05
C PHE A 24 15.00 -3.09 3.84
N GLY A 25 15.33 -2.08 4.66
CA GLY A 25 16.61 -1.98 5.36
C GLY A 25 17.78 -1.67 4.42
N PHE A 26 18.98 -1.67 4.99
CA PHE A 26 20.25 -1.43 4.28
C PHE A 26 21.36 -2.31 4.87
N GLY A 27 22.41 -2.55 4.09
CA GLY A 27 23.61 -3.29 4.54
C GLY A 27 23.38 -4.80 4.64
N PRO A 28 24.14 -5.50 5.52
CA PRO A 28 24.14 -6.98 5.57
C PRO A 28 22.79 -7.64 5.85
N HIS A 29 21.84 -6.90 6.44
CA HIS A 29 20.50 -7.36 6.75
C HIS A 29 19.41 -6.75 5.85
N GLN A 30 19.80 -6.19 4.70
CA GLN A 30 18.83 -5.77 3.70
C GLN A 30 17.93 -6.95 3.31
N CYS A 31 16.64 -6.69 3.15
CA CYS A 31 15.65 -7.69 2.82
C CYS A 31 16.06 -8.47 1.57
N LEU A 32 16.31 -9.77 1.74
CA LEU A 32 16.64 -10.68 0.63
C LEU A 32 15.54 -10.68 -0.45
N GLY A 33 14.29 -10.44 -0.06
CA GLY A 33 13.13 -10.43 -0.94
C GLY A 33 12.87 -9.13 -1.70
N ILE A 34 13.71 -8.09 -1.59
CA ILE A 34 13.43 -6.77 -2.17
C ILE A 34 13.08 -6.82 -3.67
N GLY A 35 13.82 -7.59 -4.47
CA GLY A 35 13.56 -7.75 -5.90
C GLY A 35 12.20 -8.40 -6.17
N LEU A 36 11.87 -9.46 -5.42
CA LEU A 36 10.59 -10.16 -5.53
C LEU A 36 9.42 -9.26 -5.11
N CYS A 37 9.57 -8.51 -4.01
CA CYS A 37 8.55 -7.57 -3.56
C CYS A 37 8.30 -6.46 -4.58
N LYS A 38 9.35 -5.86 -5.15
CA LYS A 38 9.23 -4.82 -6.19
C LYS A 38 8.48 -5.37 -7.42
N LEU A 39 8.84 -6.57 -7.87
CA LEU A 39 8.18 -7.22 -9.00
C LEU A 39 6.70 -7.50 -8.70
N ALA A 40 6.41 -8.18 -7.59
CA ALA A 40 5.05 -8.57 -7.22
C ALA A 40 4.13 -7.36 -7.06
N LEU A 41 4.56 -6.32 -6.34
CA LEU A 41 3.77 -5.11 -6.13
C LEU A 41 3.52 -4.36 -7.45
N THR A 42 4.53 -4.26 -8.31
CA THR A 42 4.37 -3.61 -9.63
C THR A 42 3.38 -4.38 -10.51
N THR A 43 3.44 -5.72 -10.49
CA THR A 43 2.50 -6.56 -11.23
C THR A 43 1.08 -6.42 -10.71
N MET A 44 0.87 -6.45 -9.39
CA MET A 44 -0.45 -6.21 -8.78
C MET A 44 -1.00 -4.84 -9.17
N LEU A 45 -0.15 -3.79 -9.15
CA LEU A 45 -0.55 -2.44 -9.54
C LEU A 45 -0.96 -2.37 -11.02
N LYS A 46 -0.26 -3.08 -11.92
CA LYS A 46 -0.64 -3.16 -13.34
C LYS A 46 -2.00 -3.80 -13.55
N VAL A 47 -2.35 -4.82 -12.77
CA VAL A 47 -3.65 -5.49 -12.86
C VAL A 47 -4.75 -4.56 -12.33
N ILE A 48 -4.58 -4.02 -11.13
CA ILE A 48 -5.58 -3.16 -10.48
C ILE A 48 -5.75 -1.84 -11.25
N GLY A 49 -4.68 -1.28 -11.80
CA GLY A 49 -4.72 -0.04 -12.58
C GLY A 49 -5.44 -0.13 -13.93
N ARG A 50 -5.82 -1.33 -14.37
CA ARG A 50 -6.65 -1.55 -15.57
C ARG A 50 -8.15 -1.60 -15.26
N LEU A 51 -8.53 -1.63 -13.98
CA LEU A 51 -9.94 -1.65 -13.58
C LEU A 51 -10.56 -0.29 -13.87
N ASP A 52 -11.63 -0.29 -14.65
CA ASP A 52 -12.29 0.96 -15.05
C ASP A 52 -12.94 1.65 -13.86
N ASN A 53 -12.73 2.96 -13.75
CA ASN A 53 -13.27 3.78 -12.66
C ASN A 53 -13.03 3.20 -11.24
N LEU A 54 -11.82 2.66 -11.01
CA LEU A 54 -11.44 2.11 -9.70
C LEU A 54 -11.56 3.18 -8.60
N ARG A 55 -12.36 2.87 -7.58
CA ARG A 55 -12.65 3.77 -6.47
C ARG A 55 -12.87 3.00 -5.17
N ARG A 56 -12.87 3.74 -4.05
CA ARG A 56 -13.27 3.17 -2.75
C ARG A 56 -14.77 2.92 -2.74
N ALA A 57 -15.21 1.87 -2.05
CA ALA A 57 -16.63 1.66 -1.82
C ALA A 57 -17.25 2.86 -1.05
N PRO A 58 -18.49 3.26 -1.32
CA PRO A 58 -19.12 4.34 -0.59
C PRO A 58 -19.31 3.99 0.89
N GLY A 59 -19.27 5.03 1.74
CA GLY A 59 -19.51 4.89 3.18
C GLY A 59 -18.38 4.21 3.95
N PRO A 60 -18.67 3.63 5.13
CA PRO A 60 -17.66 3.11 6.05
C PRO A 60 -16.80 1.97 5.48
N GLN A 61 -17.30 1.22 4.50
CA GLN A 61 -16.58 0.08 3.91
C GLN A 61 -15.41 0.53 3.02
N GLY A 62 -15.42 1.77 2.50
CA GLY A 62 -14.29 2.32 1.73
C GLY A 62 -13.22 3.01 2.57
N GLN A 63 -13.32 2.98 3.90
CA GLN A 63 -12.41 3.69 4.79
C GLN A 63 -11.46 2.74 5.50
N LEU A 64 -10.16 3.06 5.47
CA LEU A 64 -9.17 2.38 6.30
C LEU A 64 -9.25 2.91 7.73
N LYS A 65 -9.62 2.04 8.66
CA LYS A 65 -9.56 2.33 10.09
C LYS A 65 -8.18 1.99 10.61
N LYS A 66 -7.37 3.02 10.90
CA LYS A 66 -6.00 2.86 11.38
C LYS A 66 -5.76 3.66 12.65
N LEU A 67 -4.88 3.14 13.49
CA LEU A 67 -4.33 3.81 14.67
C LEU A 67 -2.81 3.95 14.51
N SER A 68 -2.25 4.98 15.15
CA SER A 68 -0.80 5.10 15.27
C SER A 68 -0.24 3.91 16.06
N GLY A 69 0.76 3.24 15.52
CA GLY A 69 1.50 2.20 16.21
C GLY A 69 2.95 2.63 16.52
N PRO A 70 3.69 1.78 17.24
CA PRO A 70 5.08 2.04 17.58
C PRO A 70 5.94 2.31 16.35
N GLY A 71 6.88 3.25 16.46
CA GLY A 71 7.80 3.59 15.36
C GLY A 71 7.14 4.21 14.13
N GLY A 72 5.92 4.75 14.26
CA GLY A 72 5.17 5.36 13.15
C GLY A 72 4.51 4.33 12.21
N ILE A 73 4.58 3.04 12.52
CA ILE A 73 3.93 1.98 11.75
C ILE A 73 2.46 1.91 12.18
N ALA A 74 1.54 2.09 11.25
CA ALA A 74 0.11 2.06 11.55
C ALA A 74 -0.37 0.65 11.93
N LYS A 75 -1.34 0.58 12.86
CA LYS A 75 -2.12 -0.63 13.14
C LYS A 75 -3.50 -0.47 12.49
N TYR A 76 -4.00 -1.51 11.84
CA TYR A 76 -5.28 -1.47 11.14
C TYR A 76 -6.32 -2.29 11.88
N MET A 77 -7.55 -1.78 11.95
CA MET A 77 -8.66 -2.50 12.56
C MET A 77 -9.21 -3.54 11.59
N ASN A 78 -9.50 -4.73 12.09
CA ASN A 78 -10.13 -5.80 11.32
C ASN A 78 -11.60 -5.45 10.97
N PRO A 79 -12.24 -6.16 10.00
CA PRO A 79 -13.57 -5.78 9.50
C PRO A 79 -14.68 -5.73 10.57
N ASN A 80 -14.66 -6.65 11.54
CA ASN A 80 -15.63 -6.70 12.64
C ASN A 80 -15.25 -5.79 13.83
N GLN A 81 -14.14 -5.05 13.74
CA GLN A 81 -13.67 -4.10 14.75
C GLN A 81 -13.35 -4.73 16.12
N SER A 82 -13.09 -6.03 16.16
CA SER A 82 -12.76 -6.77 17.38
C SER A 82 -11.26 -6.86 17.65
N GLY A 83 -10.41 -6.40 16.73
CA GLY A 83 -8.97 -6.55 16.84
C GLY A 83 -8.17 -5.75 15.81
N PHE A 84 -6.85 -5.92 15.86
CA PHE A 84 -5.90 -5.19 15.02
C PHE A 84 -5.03 -6.13 14.18
N SER A 85 -4.61 -5.64 13.02
CA SER A 85 -3.70 -6.28 12.07
C SER A 85 -2.58 -5.31 11.69
N PRO A 86 -1.35 -5.79 11.43
CA PRO A 86 -0.29 -4.96 10.86
C PRO A 86 -0.58 -4.55 9.41
N PHE A 87 -1.52 -5.22 8.74
CA PHE A 87 -1.90 -4.95 7.36
C PHE A 87 -3.35 -4.46 7.26
N PRO A 88 -3.68 -3.58 6.30
CA PRO A 88 -5.05 -3.15 6.05
C PRO A 88 -5.91 -4.33 5.56
N THR A 89 -7.04 -4.58 6.22
CA THR A 89 -7.92 -5.74 5.93
C THR A 89 -9.39 -5.39 5.68
N SER A 90 -9.77 -4.10 5.78
CA SER A 90 -11.18 -3.69 5.86
C SER A 90 -11.66 -2.77 4.73
N MET A 91 -10.76 -2.14 3.96
CA MET A 91 -11.17 -1.23 2.88
C MET A 91 -11.57 -2.00 1.62
N LYS A 92 -12.85 -1.89 1.26
CA LYS A 92 -13.40 -2.37 0.00
C LYS A 92 -13.25 -1.33 -1.11
N ILE A 93 -13.08 -1.83 -2.32
CA ILE A 93 -13.02 -1.05 -3.56
C ILE A 93 -14.15 -1.47 -4.50
N GLN A 94 -14.44 -0.61 -5.47
CA GLN A 94 -15.40 -0.82 -6.54
C GLN A 94 -14.76 -0.36 -7.85
N TRP A 95 -15.19 -0.95 -8.95
CA TRP A 95 -14.83 -0.59 -10.31
C TRP A 95 -16.03 -0.87 -11.21
N ASP A 96 -16.02 -0.33 -12.42
CA ASP A 96 -17.09 -0.52 -13.39
C ASP A 96 -16.73 -1.65 -14.37
N GLY A 97 -17.73 -2.39 -14.84
CA GLY A 97 -17.56 -3.50 -15.78
C GLY A 97 -17.26 -4.86 -15.14
N GLU A 98 -16.87 -5.82 -15.98
CA GLU A 98 -16.54 -7.19 -15.58
C GLU A 98 -15.06 -7.33 -15.18
N LEU A 99 -14.71 -8.45 -14.54
CA LEU A 99 -13.32 -8.77 -14.25
C LEU A 99 -12.53 -8.92 -15.57
N PRO A 100 -11.37 -8.25 -15.72
CA PRO A 100 -10.52 -8.43 -16.89
C PRO A 100 -10.15 -9.90 -17.08
N GLN A 101 -10.29 -10.41 -18.31
CA GLN A 101 -9.82 -11.75 -18.65
C GLN A 101 -8.30 -11.80 -18.47
N VAL A 102 -7.82 -12.81 -17.74
CA VAL A 102 -6.37 -13.03 -17.58
C VAL A 102 -5.89 -13.69 -18.86
N GLU A 103 -5.22 -12.92 -19.73
CA GLU A 103 -4.48 -13.48 -20.87
C GLU A 103 -3.43 -14.46 -20.31
N ARG A 104 -3.53 -15.73 -20.73
CA ARG A 104 -2.61 -16.80 -20.34
C ARG A 104 -1.31 -16.73 -21.14
#